data_AF-A0A3M1A8Y6-F1
#
_entry.id   AF-A0A3M1A8Y6-F1
#
_cell.length_a   1.000
_cell.length_b   1.000
_cell.length_c   1.000
_cell.angle_alpha   90.00
_cell.angle_beta   90.00
_cell.angle_gamma   90.00
#
_symmetry.space_group_name_H-M   'P 1'
#
loop_
_entity.id
_entity.type
_entity.pdbx_description
1 polymer ?
#
loop_
_entity_poly.entity_id
_entity_poly.type
_entity_poly.pdbx_seq_one_letter_code
_entity_poly.pdbx_strand_id
1 'polypeptide(L)'
;MNDAQARAVLARYDLAPPVRLGPVARRENAVWRVETARGALALRCHRAGYRSAAELASELDFMAMLAAGGLTVPAPIRARDGGFVVHHAGRAWSLLTWLPGTPLGRAGTQLPPAHGPGVFARLGATLARLHALADGWTPPAGFTRPDWRAEGLVGETP
;
A
#
# COMPACT_ATOMS: atom_id res chain seq x y z
N MET A 1 -18.28 -6.67 -4.34
CA MET A 1 -17.49 -6.76 -3.10
C MET A 1 -18.14 -5.91 -2.03
N ASN A 2 -18.48 -6.51 -0.90
CA ASN A 2 -19.32 -5.91 0.13
C ASN A 2 -18.61 -5.84 1.51
N ASP A 3 -19.23 -5.16 2.46
CA ASP A 3 -18.68 -4.99 3.81
C ASP A 3 -18.63 -6.31 4.59
N ALA A 4 -19.44 -7.31 4.23
CA ALA A 4 -19.39 -8.62 4.87
C ALA A 4 -18.05 -9.33 4.60
N GLN A 5 -17.56 -9.30 3.36
CA GLN A 5 -16.24 -9.82 3.00
C GLN A 5 -15.12 -9.07 3.72
N ALA A 6 -15.21 -7.74 3.82
CA ALA A 6 -14.24 -6.93 4.55
C ALA A 6 -14.19 -7.31 6.04
N ARG A 7 -15.35 -7.51 6.70
CA ARG A 7 -15.41 -7.98 8.10
C ARG A 7 -14.82 -9.37 8.28
N ALA A 8 -15.14 -10.30 7.37
CA ALA A 8 -14.59 -11.66 7.42
C ALA A 8 -13.07 -11.67 7.29
N VAL A 9 -12.51 -10.81 6.44
CA VAL A 9 -11.05 -10.64 6.31
C VAL A 9 -10.45 -10.01 7.57
N LEU A 10 -11.10 -9.02 8.19
CA LEU A 10 -10.59 -8.40 9.42
C LEU A 10 -10.49 -9.36 10.59
N ALA A 11 -11.32 -10.40 10.66
CA ALA A 11 -11.20 -11.45 11.68
C ALA A 11 -9.87 -12.23 11.60
N ARG A 12 -9.17 -12.18 10.45
CA ARG A 12 -7.83 -12.76 10.27
C ARG A 12 -6.71 -11.93 10.89
N TYR A 13 -7.00 -10.74 11.39
CA TYR A 13 -6.03 -9.86 12.03
C TYR A 13 -6.25 -9.80 13.55
N ASP A 14 -5.20 -9.48 14.29
CA ASP A 14 -5.27 -9.30 15.73
C ASP A 14 -5.66 -7.87 16.11
N LEU A 15 -6.95 -7.56 15.88
CA LEU A 15 -7.53 -6.26 16.17
C LEU A 15 -8.45 -6.33 17.39
N ALA A 16 -8.19 -5.48 18.38
CA ALA A 16 -9.08 -5.35 19.53
C ALA A 16 -10.38 -4.61 19.13
N PRO A 17 -11.56 -5.11 19.55
CA PRO A 17 -12.82 -4.39 19.36
C PRO A 17 -12.86 -3.10 20.21
N PRO A 18 -13.66 -2.09 19.82
CA PRO A 18 -14.54 -2.07 18.65
C PRO A 18 -13.79 -1.79 17.34
N VAL A 19 -14.25 -2.43 16.25
CA VAL A 19 -13.74 -2.21 14.90
C VAL A 19 -14.86 -1.70 14.00
N ARG A 20 -14.69 -0.50 13.41
CA ARG A 20 -15.67 0.09 12.49
C ARG A 20 -15.09 0.21 11.08
N LEU A 21 -15.93 -0.07 10.09
CA LEU A 21 -15.56 -0.03 8.67
C LEU A 21 -16.29 1.12 7.97
N GLY A 22 -15.57 1.86 7.14
CA GLY A 22 -16.15 2.84 6.21
C GLY A 22 -15.45 2.77 4.84
N PRO A 23 -16.18 2.77 3.72
CA PRO A 23 -15.55 2.82 2.40
C PRO A 23 -14.84 4.17 2.19
N VAL A 24 -13.66 4.15 1.55
CA VAL A 24 -12.88 5.37 1.24
C VAL A 24 -12.90 5.65 -0.25
N ALA A 25 -12.45 4.68 -1.04
CA ALA A 25 -12.33 4.81 -2.47
C ALA A 25 -12.46 3.45 -3.15
N ARG A 26 -12.99 3.47 -4.37
CA ARG A 26 -13.01 2.33 -5.28
C ARG A 26 -12.42 2.82 -6.60
N ARG A 27 -11.11 2.63 -6.78
CA ARG A 27 -10.42 2.85 -8.06
C ARG A 27 -9.86 1.51 -8.51
N GLU A 28 -8.55 1.43 -8.72
CA GLU A 28 -7.84 0.17 -9.00
C GLU A 28 -8.05 -0.84 -7.86
N ASN A 29 -7.96 -0.38 -6.61
CA ASN A 29 -8.29 -1.17 -5.43
C ASN A 29 -9.56 -0.63 -4.75
N ALA A 30 -10.28 -1.50 -4.05
CA ALA A 30 -11.30 -1.07 -3.11
C ALA A 30 -10.66 -0.91 -1.73
N VAL A 31 -10.82 0.26 -1.12
CA VAL A 31 -10.19 0.59 0.16
C VAL A 31 -11.26 0.95 1.19
N TRP A 32 -11.15 0.34 2.36
CA TRP A 32 -11.93 0.68 3.54
C TRP A 32 -11.00 1.29 4.59
N ARG A 33 -11.51 2.31 5.26
CA ARG A 33 -10.96 2.81 6.51
C ARG A 33 -11.48 1.94 7.64
N VAL A 34 -10.56 1.44 8.45
CA VAL A 34 -10.84 0.60 9.61
C VAL A 34 -10.50 1.41 10.85
N GLU A 35 -11.51 1.83 11.61
CA GLU A 35 -11.30 2.52 12.87
C GLU A 35 -11.13 1.50 13.99
N THR A 36 -10.04 1.62 14.75
CA THR A 36 -9.72 0.77 15.91
C THR A 36 -9.44 1.65 17.14
N ALA A 37 -9.35 1.06 18.33
CA ALA A 37 -8.96 1.78 19.54
C ALA A 37 -7.53 2.38 19.46
N ARG A 38 -6.67 1.88 18.57
CA ARG A 38 -5.29 2.35 18.38
C ARG A 38 -5.14 3.33 17.21
N GLY A 39 -6.25 3.70 16.57
CA GLY A 39 -6.27 4.58 15.40
C GLY A 39 -6.74 3.87 14.13
N ALA A 40 -6.69 4.60 13.02
CA ALA A 40 -7.20 4.15 11.74
C ALA A 40 -6.20 3.26 11.00
N LEU A 41 -6.73 2.32 10.22
CA LEU A 41 -6.01 1.44 9.31
C LEU A 41 -6.68 1.48 7.93
N ALA A 42 -5.96 1.04 6.90
CA ALA A 42 -6.47 0.93 5.54
C ALA A 42 -6.53 -0.54 5.11
N LEU A 43 -7.74 -1.07 4.99
CA LEU A 43 -7.97 -2.40 4.42
C LEU A 43 -8.12 -2.25 2.90
N ARG A 44 -7.23 -2.90 2.15
CA ARG A 44 -7.23 -2.92 0.69
C ARG A 44 -7.69 -4.28 0.20
N CYS A 45 -8.65 -4.29 -0.72
CA CYS A 45 -8.88 -5.45 -1.58
C CYS A 45 -8.31 -5.18 -2.97
N HIS A 46 -7.41 -6.06 -3.38
CA HIS A 46 -6.68 -5.97 -4.63
C HIS A 46 -7.55 -6.40 -5.81
N ARG A 47 -7.38 -5.75 -6.97
CA ARG A 47 -8.06 -6.14 -8.22
C ARG A 47 -7.64 -7.55 -8.65
N ALA A 48 -8.63 -8.41 -8.92
CA ALA A 48 -8.36 -9.74 -9.45
C ALA A 48 -7.73 -9.65 -10.84
N GLY A 49 -6.72 -10.49 -11.09
CA GLY A 49 -6.02 -10.59 -12.39
C GLY A 49 -5.07 -9.45 -12.74
N TYR A 50 -4.95 -8.41 -11.90
CA TYR A 50 -4.02 -7.29 -12.16
C TYR A 50 -2.62 -7.52 -11.61
N ARG A 51 -2.51 -8.20 -10.45
CA ARG A 51 -1.24 -8.60 -9.83
C ARG A 51 -1.32 -10.06 -9.41
N SER A 52 -0.23 -10.78 -9.60
CA SER A 52 -0.03 -12.10 -9.01
C SER A 52 0.11 -12.00 -7.49
N ALA A 53 -0.09 -13.13 -6.79
CA ALA A 53 0.13 -13.19 -5.34
C ALA A 53 1.58 -12.85 -4.96
N ALA A 54 2.54 -13.26 -5.78
CA ALA A 54 3.97 -12.97 -5.57
C ALA A 54 4.28 -11.47 -5.71
N GLU A 55 3.72 -10.78 -6.72
CA GLU A 55 3.89 -9.33 -6.86
C GLU A 55 3.26 -8.55 -5.70
N LEU A 56 2.11 -9.02 -5.18
CA LEU A 56 1.46 -8.42 -4.02
C LEU A 56 2.28 -8.63 -2.74
N ALA A 57 2.79 -9.83 -2.51
CA ALA A 57 3.68 -10.10 -1.38
C ALA A 57 4.93 -9.21 -1.46
N SER A 58 5.54 -9.12 -2.65
CA SER A 58 6.72 -8.30 -2.91
C SER A 58 6.47 -6.80 -2.66
N GLU A 59 5.30 -6.27 -3.04
CA GLU A 59 4.91 -4.88 -2.71
C GLU A 59 4.91 -4.66 -1.20
N LEU A 60 4.31 -5.58 -0.45
CA LEU A 60 4.16 -5.43 0.99
C LEU A 60 5.50 -5.62 1.70
N ASP A 61 6.36 -6.54 1.26
CA ASP A 61 7.72 -6.68 1.81
C ASP A 61 8.54 -5.41 1.57
N PHE A 62 8.45 -4.82 0.37
CA PHE A 62 9.12 -3.54 0.08
C PHE A 62 8.58 -2.41 0.95
N MET A 63 7.26 -2.29 1.11
CA MET A 63 6.64 -1.29 1.99
C MET A 63 7.03 -1.48 3.46
N ALA A 64 7.13 -2.72 3.93
CA ALA A 64 7.58 -3.05 5.28
C ALA A 64 9.04 -2.61 5.50
N MET A 65 9.92 -2.88 4.53
CA MET A 65 11.31 -2.44 4.56
C MET A 65 11.41 -0.92 4.61
N LEU A 66 10.68 -0.19 3.76
CA LEU A 66 10.71 1.28 3.75
C LEU A 66 10.23 1.87 5.09
N ALA A 67 9.16 1.30 5.66
CA ALA A 67 8.67 1.72 6.97
C ALA A 67 9.70 1.46 8.08
N ALA A 68 10.35 0.29 8.07
CA ALA A 68 11.43 -0.04 9.01
C ALA A 68 12.65 0.88 8.86
N GLY A 69 12.94 1.35 7.63
CA GLY A 69 13.95 2.37 7.34
C GLY A 69 13.55 3.81 7.71
N GLY A 70 12.40 4.00 8.37
CA GLY A 70 11.95 5.29 8.88
C GLY A 70 11.40 6.23 7.80
N LEU A 71 10.94 5.71 6.66
CA LEU A 71 10.13 6.49 5.73
C LEU A 71 8.68 6.53 6.18
N THR A 72 8.04 7.69 6.02
CA THR A 72 6.63 7.89 6.30
C THR A 72 5.78 7.31 5.17
N VAL A 73 5.64 5.99 5.17
CA VAL A 73 4.81 5.22 4.23
C VAL A 73 3.77 4.39 4.99
N PRO A 74 2.67 3.94 4.36
CA PRO A 74 1.79 2.97 4.99
C PRO A 74 2.57 1.68 5.27
N ALA A 75 2.55 1.22 6.52
CA ALA A 75 3.22 0.00 6.94
C ALA A 75 2.23 -1.17 6.90
N PRO A 76 2.57 -2.30 6.25
CA PRO A 76 1.70 -3.46 6.22
C PRO A 76 1.64 -4.16 7.58
N ILE A 77 0.46 -4.68 7.90
CA ILE A 77 0.16 -5.36 9.16
C ILE A 77 0.01 -6.85 8.85
N ARG A 78 0.70 -7.69 9.63
CA ARG A 78 0.60 -9.15 9.49
C ARG A 78 -0.76 -9.64 9.98
N ALA A 79 -1.34 -10.58 9.25
CA ALA A 79 -2.44 -11.39 9.73
C ALA A 79 -1.96 -12.40 10.78
N ARG A 80 -2.89 -13.12 11.40
CA ARG A 80 -2.60 -14.12 12.45
C ARG A 80 -1.74 -15.29 11.95
N ASP A 81 -1.73 -15.54 10.65
CA ASP A 81 -0.85 -16.54 10.00
C ASP A 81 0.57 -16.01 9.74
N GLY A 82 0.87 -14.76 10.12
CA GLY A 82 2.15 -14.11 9.91
C GLY A 82 2.32 -13.50 8.52
N GLY A 83 1.40 -13.74 7.58
CA GLY A 83 1.46 -13.19 6.22
C GLY A 83 0.95 -11.75 6.12
N PHE A 84 1.38 -11.02 5.09
CA PHE A 84 0.82 -9.69 4.76
C PHE A 84 -0.39 -9.75 3.81
N VAL A 85 -0.56 -10.87 3.11
CA VAL A 85 -1.64 -11.07 2.13
C VAL A 85 -2.63 -12.09 2.67
N VAL A 86 -3.91 -11.70 2.74
CA VAL A 86 -5.03 -12.58 3.10
C VAL A 86 -5.85 -12.90 1.85
N HIS A 87 -6.01 -14.18 1.53
CA HIS A 87 -6.90 -14.63 0.46
C HIS A 87 -8.28 -14.98 1.02
N HIS A 88 -9.32 -14.36 0.45
CA HIS A 88 -10.71 -14.61 0.83
C HIS A 88 -11.65 -14.40 -0.35
N ALA A 89 -12.53 -15.37 -0.62
CA ALA A 89 -13.53 -15.34 -1.69
C ALA A 89 -12.93 -14.97 -3.07
N GLY A 90 -11.82 -15.62 -3.45
CA GLY A 90 -11.15 -15.39 -4.73
C GLY A 90 -10.43 -14.05 -4.88
N ARG A 91 -10.22 -13.33 -3.78
CA ARG A 91 -9.56 -12.00 -3.76
C ARG A 91 -8.41 -11.98 -2.77
N ALA A 92 -7.38 -11.20 -3.10
CA ALA A 92 -6.28 -10.89 -2.19
C ALA A 92 -6.59 -9.59 -1.43
N TRP A 93 -6.21 -9.54 -0.16
CA TRP A 93 -6.42 -8.42 0.74
C TRP A 93 -5.15 -8.12 1.52
N SER A 94 -4.96 -6.86 1.90
CA SER A 94 -3.88 -6.44 2.80
C SER A 94 -4.37 -5.34 3.74
N LEU A 95 -3.88 -5.34 4.97
CA LEU A 95 -4.14 -4.29 5.95
C LEU A 95 -2.88 -3.44 6.15
N LEU A 96 -3.02 -2.13 6.07
CA LEU A 96 -1.92 -1.18 6.23
C LEU A 96 -2.24 -0.19 7.36
N THR A 97 -1.21 0.44 7.93
CA THR A 97 -1.40 1.63 8.75
C THR A 97 -2.04 2.74 7.91
N TRP A 98 -2.85 3.59 8.56
CA TRP A 98 -3.37 4.77 7.90
C TRP A 98 -2.28 5.82 7.78
N LEU A 99 -2.06 6.33 6.57
CA LEU A 99 -1.19 7.49 6.35
C LEU A 99 -2.03 8.78 6.49
N PRO A 100 -1.84 9.57 7.56
CA PRO A 100 -2.47 10.88 7.63
C PRO A 100 -1.82 11.79 6.59
N GLY A 101 -2.64 12.47 5.79
CA GLY A 101 -2.10 13.41 4.81
C GLY A 101 -3.19 14.04 3.96
N THR A 102 -2.87 15.22 3.45
CA THR A 102 -3.68 15.93 2.45
C THR A 102 -2.95 15.85 1.11
N PRO A 103 -3.63 15.54 0.01
CA PRO A 103 -3.01 15.58 -1.32
C PRO A 103 -2.34 16.93 -1.58
N LEU A 104 -1.14 16.93 -2.17
CA LEU A 104 -0.42 18.16 -2.56
C LEU A 104 -1.14 18.96 -3.64
N GLY A 105 -2.08 18.34 -4.35
CA GLY A 105 -2.86 18.97 -5.40
C GLY A 105 -3.70 17.95 -6.13
N ARG A 106 -4.29 18.37 -7.25
CA ARG A 106 -5.08 17.52 -8.13
C ARG A 106 -4.35 17.35 -9.46
N ALA A 107 -4.36 16.13 -10.00
CA ALA A 107 -3.79 15.85 -11.32
C ALA A 107 -4.41 16.78 -12.39
N GLY A 108 -3.57 17.29 -13.30
CA GLY A 108 -3.98 18.23 -14.35
C GLY A 108 -4.24 19.66 -13.88
N THR A 109 -3.97 19.98 -12.61
CA THR A 109 -4.09 21.35 -12.07
C THR A 109 -2.73 21.86 -11.60
N GLN A 110 -2.53 23.18 -11.66
CA GLN A 110 -1.35 23.81 -11.08
C GLN A 110 -1.31 23.55 -9.57
N LEU A 111 -0.12 23.23 -9.03
CA LEU A 111 0.05 23.09 -7.60
C LEU A 111 -0.30 24.40 -6.87
N PRO A 112 -1.04 24.33 -5.75
CA PRO A 112 -1.37 25.51 -4.96
C PRO A 112 -0.11 26.31 -4.57
N PRO A 113 -0.10 27.65 -4.74
CA PRO A 113 1.05 28.50 -4.40
C PRO A 113 1.51 28.34 -2.94
N ALA A 114 0.59 27.99 -2.03
CA ALA A 114 0.85 27.75 -0.62
C ALA A 114 1.90 26.66 -0.33
N HIS A 115 2.18 25.75 -1.28
CA HIS A 115 3.23 24.75 -1.10
C HIS A 115 4.65 25.31 -1.28
N GLY A 116 4.79 26.43 -2.00
CA GLY A 116 6.05 27.09 -2.32
C GLY A 116 7.01 26.24 -3.18
N PRO A 117 8.11 26.81 -3.68
CA PRO A 117 9.09 26.10 -4.50
C PRO A 117 9.82 24.98 -3.73
N GLY A 118 9.90 25.06 -2.40
CA GLY A 118 10.57 24.06 -1.56
C GLY A 118 9.89 22.68 -1.53
N VAL A 119 8.65 22.55 -2.04
CA VAL A 119 7.96 21.24 -2.07
C VAL A 119 8.71 20.20 -2.88
N PHE A 120 9.28 20.59 -4.02
CA PHE A 120 10.03 19.68 -4.89
C PHE A 120 11.38 19.29 -4.30
N ALA A 121 12.04 20.20 -3.59
CA ALA A 121 13.27 19.88 -2.86
C ALA A 121 13.01 18.83 -1.76
N ARG A 122 11.93 18.98 -0.98
CA ARG A 122 11.51 17.99 0.04
C ARG A 122 11.12 16.65 -0.58
N LEU A 123 10.42 16.66 -1.72
CA LEU A 123 10.10 15.45 -2.47
C LEU A 123 11.37 14.75 -2.95
N GLY A 124 12.31 15.48 -3.54
CA GLY A 124 13.60 14.95 -3.99
C GLY A 124 14.40 14.32 -2.84
N ALA A 125 14.47 15.00 -1.68
CA ALA A 125 15.11 14.45 -0.49
C ALA A 125 14.44 13.16 0.01
N THR A 126 13.11 13.07 -0.10
CA THR A 126 12.34 11.87 0.29
C THR A 126 12.61 10.71 -0.68
N LEU A 127 12.68 10.99 -1.98
CA LEU A 127 13.02 9.99 -3.01
C LEU A 127 14.46 9.49 -2.87
N ALA A 128 15.42 10.38 -2.57
CA ALA A 128 16.80 9.99 -2.31
C ALA A 128 16.91 8.99 -1.13
N ARG A 129 16.16 9.23 -0.04
CA ARG A 129 16.09 8.29 1.09
C ARG A 129 15.44 6.95 0.69
N LEU A 130 14.41 6.98 -0.15
CA LEU A 130 13.78 5.77 -0.67
C LEU A 130 14.78 4.94 -1.49
N HIS A 131 15.51 5.58 -2.41
CA HIS A 131 16.52 4.90 -3.22
C HIS A 131 17.64 4.31 -2.36
N ALA A 132 18.19 5.09 -1.41
CA ALA A 132 19.24 4.59 -0.53
C ALA A 132 18.83 3.34 0.27
N LEU A 133 17.57 3.28 0.74
CA LEU A 133 17.05 2.09 1.41
C LEU A 133 16.86 0.92 0.45
N ALA A 134 16.35 1.18 -0.76
CA ALA A 134 16.14 0.16 -1.77
C ALA A 134 17.48 -0.46 -2.24
N ASP A 135 18.50 0.38 -2.49
CA ASP A 135 19.83 -0.05 -2.92
C ASP A 135 20.56 -0.87 -1.84
N GLY A 136 20.30 -0.58 -0.56
CA GLY A 136 20.85 -1.32 0.57
C GLY A 136 20.05 -2.57 0.97
N TRP A 137 18.91 -2.83 0.33
CA TRP A 137 18.04 -3.94 0.71
C TRP A 137 18.30 -5.19 -0.13
N THR A 138 18.39 -6.35 0.55
CA THR A 138 18.37 -7.66 -0.13
C THR A 138 16.94 -8.17 -0.18
N PRO A 139 16.31 -8.25 -1.36
CA PRO A 139 14.94 -8.73 -1.48
C PRO A 139 14.81 -10.20 -1.05
N PRO A 140 13.67 -10.61 -0.46
CA PRO A 140 13.44 -12.00 -0.09
C PRO A 140 13.34 -12.91 -1.32
N ALA A 141 13.49 -14.22 -1.10
CA ALA A 141 13.30 -15.21 -2.15
C ALA A 141 11.89 -15.10 -2.77
N GLY A 142 11.81 -15.16 -4.10
CA GLY A 142 10.55 -15.00 -4.83
C GLY A 142 10.07 -13.56 -4.98
N PHE A 143 10.86 -12.56 -4.57
CA PHE A 143 10.56 -11.15 -4.83
C PHE A 143 10.45 -10.91 -6.33
N THR A 144 9.32 -10.35 -6.75
CA THR A 144 9.04 -10.02 -8.15
C THR A 144 8.16 -8.78 -8.23
N ARG A 145 8.48 -7.90 -9.17
CA ARG A 145 7.72 -6.69 -9.47
C ARG A 145 7.74 -6.47 -10.99
N PRO A 146 6.78 -5.71 -11.53
CA PRO A 146 6.81 -5.33 -12.94
C PRO A 146 8.14 -4.69 -13.29
N ASP A 147 8.66 -5.08 -14.45
CA ASP A 147 9.81 -4.43 -15.03
C ASP A 147 9.33 -3.18 -15.78
N TRP A 148 9.93 -2.03 -15.46
CA TRP A 148 9.66 -0.77 -16.13
C TRP A 148 10.81 -0.37 -17.08
N ARG A 149 11.68 -1.31 -17.46
CA ARG A 149 12.55 -1.16 -18.62
C ARG A 149 11.74 -1.04 -19.91
N ALA A 150 12.41 -0.66 -21.00
CA ALA A 150 11.76 -0.43 -22.29
C ALA A 150 10.85 -1.59 -22.72
N GLU A 151 11.30 -2.83 -22.49
CA GLU A 151 10.57 -4.04 -22.84
C GLU A 151 9.26 -4.18 -22.06
N GLY A 152 9.25 -3.83 -20.76
CA GLY A 152 8.03 -3.89 -19.92
C GLY A 152 7.13 -2.66 -20.03
N LEU A 153 7.57 -1.61 -20.72
CA LEU A 153 6.78 -0.40 -20.98
C LEU A 153 6.14 -0.38 -22.37
N VAL A 154 6.91 -0.76 -23.39
CA VAL A 154 6.56 -0.62 -24.81
C VAL A 154 6.87 -1.87 -25.64
N GLY A 155 7.26 -2.98 -25.00
CA GLY A 155 7.53 -4.25 -25.68
C GLY A 155 6.26 -5.02 -26.04
N GLU A 156 6.42 -6.28 -26.48
CA GLU A 156 5.31 -7.10 -26.99
C GLU A 156 4.35 -7.62 -25.91
N THR A 157 4.82 -7.68 -24.65
CA THR A 157 4.04 -8.08 -23.48
C THR A 157 4.26 -7.09 -22.31
N PRO A 158 3.77 -5.84 -22.42
CA PRO A 158 3.93 -4.83 -21.38
C PRO A 158 3.02 -5.10 -20.15
#